data_AF-A0A7W0J057-F1
#
_entry.id   AF-A0A7W0J057-F1
#
_cell.length_a   1.000
_cell.length_b   1.000
_cell.length_c   1.000
_cell.angle_alpha   90.00
_cell.angle_beta   90.00
_cell.angle_gamma   90.00
#
_symmetry.space_group_name_H-M   'P 1'
#
loop_
_entity.id
_entity.type
_entity.pdbx_description
1 polymer ?
#
loop_
_entity_poly.entity_id
_entity_poly.type
_entity_poly.pdbx_seq_one_letter_code
_entity_poly.pdbx_strand_id
1 'polypeptide(L)'
;MRLSYSKLSAYEKCPYSYKKVYIDRVKTPYKKYFSFGHSLHAALEDFYSGRLSYWLGLKKPSKENLISALRRHWKSEGYSSEESERAFEEGRQILENYYEVFVRGDFSPAWRVEPQFSFSAGRHQVGGFIDRIHRNGGGFEIIDYKTHRQIPEKETLERDLQLPIYYIGCTEYFRKKITAVSYIFLRHAKKVTYDVNRFDVGRIKQRIEMTADRMAGESDFRPRRNNYCGACDFKNECGLFNSA
;
A
#
# COMPACT_ATOMS: atom_id res chain seq x y z
N MET A 1 -3.74 13.16 17.39
CA MET A 1 -3.87 13.55 15.96
C MET A 1 -4.34 12.36 15.11
N ARG A 2 -4.74 12.57 13.84
CA ARG A 2 -5.12 11.48 12.90
C ARG A 2 -3.96 11.11 11.96
N LEU A 3 -3.55 9.85 12.01
CA LEU A 3 -2.40 9.28 11.32
C LEU A 3 -2.81 8.22 10.30
N SER A 4 -1.92 7.99 9.33
CA SER A 4 -1.94 6.83 8.44
C SER A 4 -0.51 6.33 8.27
N TYR A 5 -0.34 5.11 7.76
CA TYR A 5 0.98 4.57 7.44
C TYR A 5 1.78 5.54 6.54
N SER A 6 1.16 6.07 5.48
CA SER A 6 1.86 6.99 4.56
C SER A 6 2.35 8.26 5.25
N LYS A 7 1.59 8.82 6.21
CA LYS A 7 2.03 9.97 7.01
C LYS A 7 3.22 9.63 7.91
N LEU A 8 3.16 8.48 8.60
CA LEU A 8 4.25 8.01 9.46
C LEU A 8 5.52 7.76 8.64
N SER A 9 5.41 7.01 7.54
CA SER A 9 6.52 6.69 6.63
C SER A 9 7.13 7.96 6.02
N ALA A 10 6.31 8.93 5.60
CA ALA A 10 6.80 10.19 5.07
C ALA A 10 7.60 11.00 6.11
N TYR A 11 7.08 11.11 7.35
CA TYR A 11 7.78 11.81 8.42
C TYR A 11 9.09 11.10 8.83
N GLU A 12 9.05 9.77 9.00
CA GLU A 12 10.25 8.98 9.33
C GLU A 12 11.33 9.10 8.24
N LYS A 13 10.95 9.17 6.96
CA LYS A 13 11.87 9.41 5.84
C LYS A 13 12.46 10.82 5.88
N CYS A 14 11.61 11.84 5.94
CA CYS A 14 12.05 13.24 5.96
C CYS A 14 10.94 14.17 6.49
N PRO A 15 11.10 14.79 7.68
CA PRO A 15 10.15 15.74 8.25
C PRO A 15 9.81 16.90 7.31
N TYR A 16 10.80 17.43 6.58
CA TYR A 16 10.60 18.51 5.60
C TYR A 16 9.63 18.12 4.48
N SER A 17 9.83 16.94 3.87
CA SER A 17 8.93 16.45 2.81
C SER A 17 7.54 16.16 3.35
N TYR A 18 7.45 15.60 4.57
CA TYR A 18 6.17 15.42 5.27
C TYR A 18 5.42 16.75 5.46
N LYS A 19 6.09 17.80 5.94
CA LYS A 19 5.50 19.13 6.10
C LYS A 19 4.97 19.66 4.78
N LYS A 20 5.78 19.64 3.72
CA LYS A 20 5.39 20.14 2.39
C LYS A 20 4.15 19.45 1.84
N VAL A 21 4.05 18.12 1.97
CA VAL A 21 2.91 17.35 1.46
C VAL A 21 1.67 17.45 2.34
N TYR A 22 1.81 17.26 3.66
CA TYR A 22 0.66 17.04 4.55
C TYR A 22 0.24 18.25 5.37
N ILE A 23 1.15 19.20 5.62
CA ILE A 23 0.87 20.43 6.37
C ILE A 23 0.65 21.58 5.38
N ASP A 24 1.64 21.85 4.52
CA ASP A 24 1.60 22.96 3.56
C ASP A 24 0.72 22.63 2.34
N ARG A 25 0.38 21.34 2.14
CA ARG A 25 -0.46 20.82 1.04
C ARG A 25 0.04 21.24 -0.35
N VAL A 26 1.36 21.29 -0.53
CA VAL A 26 1.98 21.58 -1.82
C VAL A 26 1.63 20.45 -2.80
N LYS A 27 0.98 20.81 -3.91
CA LYS A 27 0.67 19.85 -4.98
C LYS A 27 1.96 19.40 -5.65
N THR A 28 2.23 18.11 -5.64
CA THR A 28 3.32 17.52 -6.42
C THR A 28 2.81 17.12 -7.81
N PRO A 29 3.66 17.14 -8.85
CA PRO A 29 3.29 16.63 -10.17
C PRO A 29 2.79 15.18 -10.09
N TYR A 30 1.84 14.83 -10.95
CA TYR A 30 1.45 13.43 -11.13
C TYR A 30 2.63 12.66 -11.70
N LYS A 31 3.09 11.65 -10.96
CA LYS A 31 4.18 10.78 -11.40
C LYS A 31 3.59 9.54 -12.03
N LYS A 32 4.08 9.18 -13.22
CA LYS A 32 3.71 7.99 -14.00
C LYS A 32 3.55 6.74 -13.12
N TYR A 33 4.50 6.50 -12.21
CA TYR A 33 4.46 5.33 -11.33
C TYR A 33 3.29 5.30 -10.34
N PHE A 34 2.74 6.45 -9.94
CA PHE A 34 1.53 6.51 -9.11
C PHE A 34 0.30 6.14 -9.94
N SER A 35 0.16 6.67 -11.15
CA SER A 35 -0.92 6.31 -12.08
C SER A 35 -0.88 4.82 -12.41
N PHE A 36 0.31 4.28 -12.67
CA PHE A 36 0.54 2.85 -12.88
C PHE A 36 0.08 2.01 -11.69
N GLY A 37 0.58 2.33 -10.49
CA GLY A 37 0.25 1.60 -9.27
C GLY A 37 -1.24 1.63 -8.99
N HIS A 38 -1.85 2.80 -9.08
CA HIS A 38 -3.28 2.98 -8.88
C HIS A 38 -4.11 2.15 -9.86
N SER A 39 -3.76 2.16 -11.15
CA SER A 39 -4.47 1.38 -12.17
C SER A 39 -4.47 -0.12 -11.85
N LEU A 40 -3.32 -0.65 -11.40
CA LEU A 40 -3.20 -2.06 -11.01
C LEU A 40 -4.00 -2.40 -9.74
N HIS A 41 -3.95 -1.54 -8.71
CA HIS A 41 -4.72 -1.73 -7.49
C HIS A 41 -6.23 -1.68 -7.75
N ALA A 42 -6.70 -0.67 -8.48
CA ALA A 42 -8.11 -0.51 -8.82
C ALA A 42 -8.65 -1.68 -9.68
N ALA A 43 -7.83 -2.18 -10.62
CA ALA A 43 -8.18 -3.37 -11.39
C ALA A 43 -8.37 -4.61 -10.50
N LEU A 44 -7.48 -4.80 -9.51
CA LEU A 44 -7.59 -5.91 -8.55
C LEU A 44 -8.75 -5.71 -7.58
N GLU A 45 -8.98 -4.49 -7.11
CA GLU A 45 -10.14 -4.15 -6.27
C GLU A 45 -11.44 -4.52 -6.98
N ASP A 46 -11.64 -4.07 -8.22
CA ASP A 46 -12.80 -4.39 -9.05
C ASP A 46 -12.93 -5.91 -9.25
N PHE A 47 -11.84 -6.56 -9.65
CA PHE A 47 -11.80 -8.01 -9.86
C PHE A 47 -12.23 -8.83 -8.63
N TYR A 48 -11.83 -8.42 -7.43
CA TYR A 48 -12.18 -9.08 -6.17
C TYR A 48 -13.47 -8.54 -5.52
N SER A 49 -14.02 -7.42 -6.01
CA SER A 49 -15.28 -6.82 -5.55
C SER A 49 -16.52 -7.60 -6.00
N GLY A 50 -16.41 -8.37 -7.09
CA GLY A 50 -17.47 -9.22 -7.66
C GLY A 50 -17.95 -10.39 -6.77
N ARG A 51 -17.89 -10.25 -5.44
CA ARG A 51 -18.24 -11.27 -4.43
C ARG A 51 -19.59 -11.92 -4.64
N LEU A 52 -20.58 -11.13 -5.07
CA LEU A 52 -21.97 -11.60 -5.11
C LEU A 52 -22.11 -12.71 -6.15
N SER A 53 -21.41 -12.64 -7.28
CA SER A 53 -21.51 -13.67 -8.30
C SER A 53 -20.91 -15.00 -7.85
N TYR A 54 -19.66 -14.98 -7.37
CA TYR A 54 -18.98 -16.20 -6.94
C TYR A 54 -19.65 -16.86 -5.73
N TRP A 55 -20.13 -16.07 -4.75
CA TRP A 55 -20.81 -16.62 -3.56
C TRP A 55 -22.20 -17.19 -3.87
N LEU A 56 -22.86 -16.69 -4.92
CA LEU A 56 -24.09 -17.26 -5.48
C LEU A 56 -23.85 -18.49 -6.38
N GLY A 57 -22.63 -19.04 -6.39
CA GLY A 57 -22.28 -20.22 -7.19
C GLY A 57 -22.01 -19.93 -8.67
N LEU A 58 -21.83 -18.65 -9.06
CA LEU A 58 -21.36 -18.33 -10.40
C LEU A 58 -19.87 -18.69 -10.58
N LYS A 59 -19.47 -18.77 -11.85
CA LYS A 59 -18.12 -19.15 -12.26
C LYS A 59 -17.07 -18.22 -11.64
N LYS A 60 -15.95 -18.82 -11.28
CA LYS A 60 -14.68 -18.13 -10.99
C LYS A 60 -14.38 -17.08 -12.06
N PRO A 61 -13.98 -15.85 -11.69
CA PRO A 61 -13.71 -14.79 -12.65
C PRO A 61 -12.52 -15.17 -13.54
N SER A 62 -12.63 -14.88 -14.84
CA SER A 62 -11.60 -15.24 -15.84
C SER A 62 -10.47 -14.22 -15.90
N LYS A 63 -9.39 -14.57 -16.59
CA LYS A 63 -8.28 -13.65 -16.88
C LYS A 63 -8.77 -12.42 -17.63
N GLU A 64 -9.66 -12.60 -18.60
CA GLU A 64 -10.27 -11.52 -19.37
C GLU A 64 -11.06 -10.56 -18.48
N ASN A 65 -11.72 -11.05 -17.40
CA ASN A 65 -12.37 -10.15 -16.45
C ASN A 65 -11.35 -9.23 -15.75
N LEU A 66 -10.18 -9.75 -15.36
CA LEU A 66 -9.11 -8.96 -14.75
C LEU A 66 -8.52 -7.92 -15.74
N ILE A 67 -8.27 -8.33 -16.99
CA ILE A 67 -7.74 -7.42 -18.01
C ILE A 67 -8.77 -6.36 -18.41
N SER A 68 -10.05 -6.72 -18.44
CA SER A 68 -11.14 -5.76 -18.64
C SER A 68 -11.23 -4.75 -17.50
N ALA A 69 -11.01 -5.18 -16.24
CA ALA A 69 -10.91 -4.27 -15.10
C ALA A 69 -9.73 -3.29 -15.26
N LEU A 70 -8.56 -3.76 -15.70
CA LEU A 70 -7.43 -2.87 -15.99
C LEU A 70 -7.77 -1.82 -17.04
N ARG A 71 -8.45 -2.20 -18.13
CA ARG A 71 -8.89 -1.24 -19.16
C ARG A 71 -9.80 -0.16 -18.60
N ARG A 72 -10.75 -0.53 -17.73
CA ARG A 72 -11.69 0.42 -17.11
C ARG A 72 -11.00 1.41 -16.17
N HIS A 73 -10.00 0.93 -15.41
CA HIS A 73 -9.34 1.71 -14.36
C HIS A 73 -8.00 2.29 -14.79
N TRP A 74 -7.65 2.22 -16.07
CA TRP A 74 -6.38 2.73 -16.56
C TRP A 74 -6.29 4.27 -16.43
N LYS A 75 -5.22 4.73 -15.78
CA LYS A 75 -4.87 6.13 -15.61
C LYS A 75 -3.64 6.50 -16.42
N SER A 76 -3.82 7.40 -17.38
CA SER A 76 -2.77 7.88 -18.27
C SER A 76 -2.13 9.20 -17.79
N GLU A 77 -2.53 9.74 -16.63
CA GLU A 77 -1.98 10.99 -16.10
C GLU A 77 -0.47 10.89 -15.88
N GLY A 78 0.25 11.88 -16.40
CA GLY A 78 1.71 11.96 -16.35
C GLY A 78 2.43 11.21 -17.48
N TYR A 79 1.72 10.49 -18.36
CA TYR A 79 2.28 9.82 -19.53
C TYR A 79 2.10 10.64 -20.81
N SER A 80 3.03 10.50 -21.77
CA SER A 80 2.68 10.72 -23.18
C SER A 80 1.79 9.58 -23.71
N SER A 81 1.16 9.76 -24.88
CA SER A 81 0.30 8.71 -25.46
C SER A 81 1.03 7.38 -25.66
N GLU A 82 2.22 7.42 -26.28
CA GLU A 82 3.03 6.23 -26.56
C GLU A 82 3.55 5.57 -25.26
N GLU A 83 3.93 6.37 -24.27
CA GLU A 83 4.35 5.84 -22.97
C GLU A 83 3.19 5.20 -22.21
N SER A 84 1.98 5.77 -22.33
CA SER A 84 0.77 5.22 -21.72
C SER A 84 0.43 3.86 -22.33
N GLU A 85 0.52 3.71 -23.65
CA GLU A 85 0.27 2.44 -24.33
C GLU A 85 1.28 1.36 -23.91
N ARG A 86 2.57 1.68 -23.88
CA ARG A 86 3.63 0.78 -23.39
C ARG A 86 3.41 0.38 -21.93
N ALA A 87 3.05 1.34 -21.07
CA ALA A 87 2.77 1.09 -19.68
C ALA A 87 1.50 0.25 -19.50
N PHE A 88 0.46 0.46 -20.31
CA PHE A 88 -0.75 -0.35 -20.28
C PHE A 88 -0.41 -1.81 -20.60
N GLU A 89 0.38 -2.04 -21.63
CA GLU A 89 0.82 -3.38 -22.03
C GLU A 89 1.67 -4.06 -20.95
N GLU A 90 2.58 -3.33 -20.31
CA GLU A 90 3.32 -3.82 -19.13
C GLU A 90 2.35 -4.22 -17.99
N GLY A 91 1.37 -3.37 -17.70
CA GLY A 91 0.35 -3.63 -16.67
C GLY A 91 -0.49 -4.87 -17.00
N ARG A 92 -0.85 -5.05 -18.27
CA ARG A 92 -1.56 -6.23 -18.78
C ARG A 92 -0.78 -7.49 -18.48
N GLN A 93 0.48 -7.56 -18.91
CA GLN A 93 1.35 -8.73 -18.69
C GLN A 93 1.54 -9.05 -17.20
N ILE A 94 1.68 -8.03 -16.36
CA ILE A 94 1.76 -8.19 -14.90
C ILE A 94 0.51 -8.85 -14.34
N LEU A 95 -0.68 -8.41 -14.74
CA LEU A 95 -1.93 -8.97 -14.24
C LEU A 95 -2.24 -10.35 -14.83
N GLU A 96 -1.80 -10.64 -16.04
CA GLU A 96 -1.86 -12.00 -16.59
C GLU A 96 -1.00 -12.95 -15.77
N ASN A 97 0.25 -12.59 -15.48
CA ASN A 97 1.13 -13.41 -14.63
C ASN A 97 0.57 -13.56 -13.21
N TYR A 98 0.01 -12.49 -12.64
CA TYR A 98 -0.70 -12.56 -11.36
C TYR A 98 -1.85 -13.56 -11.41
N TYR A 99 -2.66 -13.53 -12.46
CA TYR A 99 -3.77 -14.47 -12.63
C TYR A 99 -3.28 -15.91 -12.70
N GLU A 100 -2.26 -16.18 -13.51
CA GLU A 100 -1.73 -17.55 -13.68
C GLU A 100 -1.17 -18.13 -12.37
N VAL A 101 -0.53 -17.30 -11.55
CA VAL A 101 0.11 -17.73 -10.29
C VAL A 101 -0.87 -17.81 -9.12
N PHE A 102 -1.72 -16.79 -8.95
CA PHE A 102 -2.53 -16.64 -7.73
C PHE A 102 -4.02 -16.88 -7.92
N VAL A 103 -4.50 -16.93 -9.16
CA VAL A 103 -5.94 -17.07 -9.45
C VAL A 103 -6.24 -18.39 -10.13
N ARG A 104 -5.55 -18.80 -11.20
CA ARG A 104 -5.93 -19.94 -12.06
C ARG A 104 -6.16 -21.25 -11.31
N GLY A 105 -5.37 -21.53 -10.28
CA GLY A 105 -5.55 -22.68 -9.38
C GLY A 105 -6.65 -22.45 -8.35
N ASP A 106 -6.24 -22.34 -7.08
CA ASP A 106 -7.17 -22.14 -5.96
C ASP A 106 -7.50 -20.64 -5.78
N PHE A 107 -8.67 -20.24 -6.28
CA PHE A 107 -9.13 -18.86 -6.14
C PHE A 107 -9.90 -18.69 -4.83
N SER A 108 -9.34 -17.88 -3.93
CA SER A 108 -10.04 -17.44 -2.73
C SER A 108 -10.71 -16.08 -2.99
N PRO A 109 -12.04 -15.98 -2.84
CA PRO A 109 -12.71 -14.70 -2.92
C PRO A 109 -12.30 -13.81 -1.74
N ALA A 110 -12.16 -12.52 -1.98
CA ALA A 110 -11.92 -11.58 -0.90
C ALA A 110 -13.11 -11.59 0.08
N TRP A 111 -12.85 -11.41 1.38
CA TRP A 111 -13.85 -11.06 2.38
C TRP A 111 -14.14 -9.56 2.40
N ARG A 112 -13.08 -8.74 2.28
CA ARG A 112 -13.15 -7.29 2.06
C ARG A 112 -12.05 -6.85 1.10
N VAL A 113 -12.34 -5.82 0.31
CA VAL A 113 -11.39 -5.12 -0.57
C VAL A 113 -11.52 -3.65 -0.24
N GLU A 114 -10.39 -2.96 -0.14
CA GLU A 114 -10.29 -1.57 0.32
C GLU A 114 -11.14 -1.23 1.57
N PRO A 115 -11.28 -2.08 2.62
CA PRO A 115 -12.05 -1.67 3.77
C PRO A 115 -11.28 -0.64 4.60
N GLN A 116 -11.99 0.39 5.01
CA GLN A 116 -11.48 1.38 5.96
C GLN A 116 -11.39 0.78 7.37
N PHE A 117 -10.28 1.01 8.06
CA PHE A 117 -10.11 0.68 9.47
C PHE A 117 -9.64 1.89 10.28
N SER A 118 -9.82 1.82 11.60
CA SER A 118 -9.14 2.72 12.52
C SER A 118 -8.91 2.10 13.89
N PHE A 119 -7.87 2.52 14.58
CA PHE A 119 -7.59 2.13 15.97
C PHE A 119 -6.82 3.24 16.71
N SER A 120 -6.77 3.15 18.03
CA SER A 120 -6.03 4.10 18.87
C SER A 120 -4.63 3.57 19.23
N ALA A 121 -3.63 4.44 19.10
CA ALA A 121 -2.28 4.27 19.60
C ALA A 121 -2.00 5.42 20.57
N GLY A 122 -2.16 5.14 21.87
CA GLY A 122 -2.24 6.17 22.90
C GLY A 122 -3.36 7.17 22.63
N ARG A 123 -3.02 8.46 22.67
CA ARG A 123 -3.94 9.58 22.34
C ARG A 123 -4.12 9.84 20.84
N HIS A 124 -3.50 9.05 19.95
CA HIS A 124 -3.55 9.25 18.51
C HIS A 124 -4.47 8.22 17.84
N GLN A 125 -5.15 8.64 16.77
CA GLN A 125 -5.95 7.74 15.95
C GLN A 125 -5.17 7.37 14.69
N VAL A 126 -5.03 6.08 14.43
CA VAL A 126 -4.41 5.53 13.22
C VAL A 126 -5.50 4.94 12.34
N GLY A 127 -5.46 5.19 11.04
CA GLY A 127 -6.39 4.58 10.10
C GLY A 127 -5.84 4.52 8.69
N GLY A 128 -6.57 3.82 7.83
CA GLY A 128 -6.20 3.60 6.44
C GLY A 128 -7.16 2.65 5.75
N PHE A 129 -6.70 2.15 4.60
CA PHE A 129 -7.39 1.17 3.78
C PHE A 129 -6.47 -0.03 3.61
N ILE A 130 -7.05 -1.21 3.42
CA ILE A 130 -6.33 -2.47 3.23
C ILE A 130 -6.70 -2.98 1.85
N ASP A 131 -5.74 -3.24 0.96
CA ASP A 131 -6.08 -3.60 -0.42
C ASP A 131 -7.02 -4.81 -0.49
N ARG A 132 -6.68 -5.89 0.21
CA ARG A 132 -7.52 -7.10 0.26
C ARG A 132 -7.38 -7.86 1.57
N ILE A 133 -8.51 -8.34 2.07
CA ILE A 133 -8.59 -9.33 3.15
C ILE A 133 -9.38 -10.51 2.62
N HIS A 134 -8.87 -11.73 2.73
CA HIS A 134 -9.59 -12.95 2.36
C HIS A 134 -9.60 -13.98 3.48
N ARG A 135 -10.52 -14.93 3.39
CA ARG A 135 -10.55 -16.06 4.32
C ARG A 135 -9.46 -17.06 3.95
N ASN A 136 -8.85 -17.66 4.96
CA ASN A 136 -8.02 -18.85 4.81
C ASN A 136 -8.48 -19.91 5.82
N GLY A 137 -8.00 -21.15 5.68
CA GLY A 137 -8.48 -22.30 6.48
C GLY A 137 -8.39 -22.13 8.01
N GLY A 138 -7.62 -21.16 8.51
CA GLY A 138 -7.46 -20.89 9.95
C GLY A 138 -7.96 -19.52 10.43
N GLY A 139 -8.50 -18.67 9.55
CA GLY A 139 -8.86 -17.29 9.86
C GLY A 139 -8.88 -16.40 8.61
N PHE A 140 -8.10 -15.32 8.64
CA PHE A 140 -8.00 -14.36 7.54
C PHE A 140 -6.54 -14.04 7.23
N GLU A 141 -6.27 -13.76 5.96
CA GLU A 141 -5.00 -13.21 5.49
C GLU A 141 -5.21 -11.81 4.91
N ILE A 142 -4.32 -10.89 5.29
CA ILE A 142 -4.24 -9.54 4.73
C ILE A 142 -3.26 -9.55 3.57
N ILE A 143 -3.62 -8.92 2.46
CA ILE A 143 -2.79 -8.75 1.28
C ILE A 143 -2.66 -7.25 0.99
N ASP A 144 -1.43 -6.82 0.79
CA ASP A 144 -1.08 -5.50 0.24
C ASP A 144 -0.28 -5.70 -1.05
N TYR A 145 -0.71 -5.06 -2.13
CA TYR A 145 -0.10 -5.17 -3.45
C TYR A 145 1.02 -4.15 -3.61
N LYS A 146 2.12 -4.58 -4.21
CA LYS A 146 3.31 -3.76 -4.45
C LYS A 146 3.68 -3.79 -5.93
N THR A 147 3.95 -2.61 -6.47
CA THR A 147 4.34 -2.41 -7.88
C THR A 147 5.80 -1.98 -8.04
N HIS A 148 6.62 -2.25 -7.02
CA HIS A 148 8.05 -1.98 -7.04
C HIS A 148 8.73 -2.76 -8.18
N ARG A 149 9.68 -2.12 -8.88
CA ARG A 149 10.50 -2.77 -9.93
C ARG A 149 11.50 -3.77 -9.37
N GLN A 150 11.87 -3.60 -8.11
CA GLN A 150 12.73 -4.51 -7.38
C GLN A 150 12.06 -4.83 -6.05
N ILE A 151 12.17 -6.07 -5.60
CA ILE A 151 11.69 -6.47 -4.29
C ILE A 151 12.67 -5.92 -3.25
N PRO A 152 12.22 -5.11 -2.27
CA PRO A 152 13.09 -4.62 -1.22
C PRO A 152 13.74 -5.76 -0.43
N GLU A 153 14.91 -5.49 0.13
CA GLU A 153 15.60 -6.41 1.02
C GLU A 153 14.73 -6.77 2.23
N LYS A 154 14.94 -7.97 2.76
CA LYS A 154 14.13 -8.54 3.84
C LYS A 154 14.12 -7.62 5.06
N GLU A 155 15.26 -7.07 5.43
CA GLU A 155 15.47 -6.18 6.56
C GLU A 155 14.67 -4.88 6.41
N THR A 156 14.53 -4.39 5.17
CA THR A 156 13.70 -3.21 4.88
C THR A 156 12.23 -3.52 5.10
N LEU A 157 11.76 -4.69 4.62
CA LEU A 157 10.36 -5.08 4.77
C LEU A 157 10.02 -5.43 6.23
N GLU A 158 10.93 -6.03 7.00
CA GLU A 158 10.72 -6.34 8.42
C GLU A 158 10.62 -5.09 9.31
N ARG A 159 11.19 -3.96 8.87
CA ARG A 159 11.09 -2.67 9.58
C ARG A 159 9.84 -1.86 9.22
N ASP A 160 9.15 -2.26 8.15
CA ASP A 160 7.97 -1.57 7.63
C ASP A 160 6.76 -1.73 8.56
N LEU A 161 6.14 -0.61 8.94
CA LEU A 161 4.98 -0.60 9.83
C LEU A 161 3.65 -0.87 9.12
N GLN A 162 3.61 -0.97 7.80
CA GLN A 162 2.35 -1.05 7.06
C GLN A 162 1.55 -2.31 7.40
N LEU A 163 2.11 -3.50 7.21
CA LEU A 163 1.42 -4.75 7.54
C LEU A 163 1.14 -4.90 9.05
N PRO A 164 2.06 -4.51 9.96
CA PRO A 164 1.74 -4.41 11.39
C PRO A 164 0.53 -3.51 11.71
N ILE A 165 0.44 -2.33 11.09
CA ILE A 165 -0.71 -1.42 11.25
C ILE A 165 -1.99 -2.08 10.73
N TYR A 166 -1.94 -2.76 9.59
CA TYR A 166 -3.10 -3.45 9.02
C TYR A 166 -3.54 -4.63 9.89
N TYR A 167 -2.59 -5.37 10.46
CA TYR A 167 -2.86 -6.44 11.42
C TYR A 167 -3.62 -5.91 12.65
N ILE A 168 -3.15 -4.82 13.25
CA ILE A 168 -3.81 -4.18 14.40
C ILE A 168 -5.21 -3.69 14.00
N GLY A 169 -5.32 -3.01 12.85
CA GLY A 169 -6.61 -2.58 12.30
C GLY A 169 -7.60 -3.75 12.17
N CYS A 170 -7.17 -4.87 11.61
CA CYS A 170 -8.03 -6.03 11.45
C CYS A 170 -8.41 -6.73 12.76
N THR A 171 -7.48 -6.83 13.70
CA THR A 171 -7.71 -7.50 14.98
C THR A 171 -8.58 -6.65 15.92
N GLU A 172 -8.39 -5.33 15.97
CA GLU A 172 -9.13 -4.46 16.89
C GLU A 172 -10.42 -3.91 16.29
N TYR A 173 -10.37 -3.43 15.04
CA TYR A 173 -11.52 -2.79 14.40
C TYR A 173 -12.49 -3.83 13.83
N PHE A 174 -11.98 -4.79 13.05
CA PHE A 174 -12.82 -5.83 12.45
C PHE A 174 -13.04 -7.05 13.37
N ARG A 175 -12.31 -7.15 14.48
CA ARG A 175 -12.37 -8.27 15.44
C ARG A 175 -12.19 -9.62 14.75
N LYS A 176 -11.22 -9.70 13.82
CA LYS A 176 -10.91 -10.93 13.06
C LYS A 176 -9.58 -11.52 13.47
N LYS A 177 -9.54 -12.86 13.55
CA LYS A 177 -8.30 -13.63 13.71
C LYS A 177 -7.51 -13.58 12.42
N ILE A 178 -6.45 -12.78 12.40
CA ILE A 178 -5.50 -12.73 11.29
C ILE A 178 -4.43 -13.77 11.52
N THR A 179 -4.24 -14.67 10.56
CA THR A 179 -3.27 -15.77 10.62
C THR A 179 -2.08 -15.55 9.71
N ALA A 180 -2.19 -14.63 8.75
CA ALA A 180 -1.11 -14.25 7.86
C ALA A 180 -1.29 -12.80 7.39
N VAL A 181 -0.18 -12.14 7.11
CA VAL A 181 -0.15 -10.87 6.36
C VAL A 181 0.90 -10.98 5.27
N SER A 182 0.61 -10.49 4.07
CA SER A 182 1.48 -10.69 2.92
C SER A 182 1.58 -9.46 2.05
N TYR A 183 2.78 -9.24 1.51
CA TYR A 183 2.95 -8.43 0.31
C TYR A 183 2.85 -9.32 -0.93
N ILE A 184 2.18 -8.84 -1.98
CA ILE A 184 2.31 -9.41 -3.32
C ILE A 184 3.00 -8.38 -4.21
N PHE A 185 4.21 -8.71 -4.64
CA PHE A 185 4.97 -7.92 -5.59
C PHE A 185 4.51 -8.27 -7.01
N LEU A 186 3.56 -7.49 -7.53
CA LEU A 186 2.84 -7.77 -8.77
C LEU A 186 3.77 -7.98 -9.96
N ARG A 187 4.76 -7.09 -10.13
CA ARG A 187 5.76 -7.16 -11.20
C ARG A 187 6.57 -8.46 -11.23
N HIS A 188 6.65 -9.15 -10.10
CA HIS A 188 7.43 -10.36 -9.93
C HIS A 188 6.55 -11.60 -9.72
N ALA A 189 5.23 -11.44 -9.72
CA ALA A 189 4.27 -12.48 -9.31
C ALA A 189 4.69 -13.23 -8.04
N LYS A 190 5.26 -12.52 -7.06
CA LYS A 190 5.84 -13.09 -5.84
C LYS A 190 5.10 -12.65 -4.59
N LYS A 191 4.68 -13.62 -3.77
CA LYS A 191 4.11 -13.38 -2.45
C LYS A 191 5.17 -13.51 -1.37
N VAL A 192 5.22 -12.56 -0.45
CA VAL A 192 6.05 -12.59 0.76
C VAL A 192 5.11 -12.53 1.95
N THR A 193 5.04 -13.62 2.70
CA THR A 193 4.14 -13.77 3.86
C THR A 193 4.93 -13.66 5.15
N TYR A 194 4.38 -12.92 6.11
CA TYR A 194 4.94 -12.75 7.45
C TYR A 194 4.18 -13.56 8.48
N ASP A 195 4.93 -14.09 9.43
CA ASP A 195 4.40 -14.71 10.63
C ASP A 195 3.89 -13.63 11.58
N VAL A 196 2.56 -13.60 11.74
CA VAL A 196 1.86 -12.64 12.61
C VAL A 196 2.21 -12.80 14.09
N ASN A 197 2.74 -13.97 14.51
CA ASN A 197 3.16 -14.19 15.90
C ASN A 197 4.39 -13.34 16.27
N ARG A 198 5.10 -12.78 15.28
CA ARG A 198 6.21 -11.85 15.52
C ARG A 198 5.75 -10.43 15.83
N PHE A 199 4.46 -10.12 15.69
CA PHE A 199 3.94 -8.79 15.95
C PHE A 199 3.67 -8.56 17.43
N ASP A 200 4.57 -7.81 18.08
CA ASP A 200 4.32 -7.24 19.39
C ASP A 200 3.47 -5.97 19.26
N VAL A 201 2.16 -6.13 19.42
CA VAL A 201 1.17 -5.03 19.27
C VAL A 201 1.47 -3.88 20.23
N GLY A 202 1.91 -4.17 21.46
CA GLY A 202 2.25 -3.14 22.45
C GLY A 202 3.41 -2.28 21.98
N ARG A 203 4.51 -2.93 21.55
CA ARG A 203 5.70 -2.25 21.02
C ARG A 203 5.42 -1.49 19.73
N ILE A 204 4.58 -2.04 18.84
CA ILE A 204 4.19 -1.37 17.60
C ILE A 204 3.39 -0.09 17.91
N LYS A 205 2.38 -0.17 18.79
CA LYS A 205 1.59 1.00 19.21
C LYS A 205 2.46 2.04 19.89
N GLN A 206 3.37 1.64 20.77
CA GLN A 206 4.31 2.55 21.42
C GLN A 206 5.20 3.26 20.39
N ARG A 207 5.74 2.53 19.39
CA ARG A 207 6.52 3.15 18.31
C ARG A 207 5.69 4.17 17.52
N ILE A 208 4.43 3.85 17.22
CA ILE A 208 3.53 4.76 16.51
C ILE A 208 3.25 6.01 17.36
N GLU A 209 2.93 5.84 18.64
CA GLU A 209 2.66 6.94 19.57
C GLU A 209 3.87 7.87 19.71
N MET A 210 5.07 7.33 19.98
CA MET A 210 6.29 8.14 20.09
C MET A 210 6.61 8.89 18.79
N THR A 211 6.39 8.29 17.63
CA THR A 211 6.54 8.99 16.34
C THR A 211 5.51 10.08 16.18
N ALA A 212 4.26 9.83 16.56
CA ALA A 212 3.19 10.81 16.48
C ALA A 212 3.38 12.00 17.43
N ASP A 213 3.90 11.76 18.64
CA ASP A 213 4.23 12.81 19.59
C ASP A 213 5.35 13.71 19.06
N ARG A 214 6.40 13.12 18.49
CA ARG A 214 7.44 13.88 17.79
C ARG A 214 6.87 14.71 16.64
N MET A 215 6.01 14.11 15.80
CA MET A 215 5.33 14.83 14.72
C MET A 215 4.48 16.01 15.21
N ALA A 216 3.84 15.89 16.37
CA ALA A 216 2.97 16.91 16.93
C ALA A 216 3.76 18.05 17.62
N GLY A 217 4.92 17.75 18.18
CA GLY A 217 5.82 18.73 18.82
C GLY A 217 6.86 19.35 17.87
N GLU A 218 7.02 18.80 16.67
CA GLU A 218 7.98 19.31 15.67
C GLU A 218 7.52 20.66 15.12
N SER A 219 8.40 21.66 15.19
CA SER A 219 8.13 23.01 14.66
C SER A 219 9.03 23.36 13.47
N ASP A 220 10.24 22.82 13.42
CA ASP A 220 11.23 23.20 12.40
C ASP A 220 11.21 22.29 11.16
N PHE A 221 10.71 21.06 11.32
CA PHE A 221 10.63 20.04 10.27
C PHE A 221 11.90 19.96 9.41
N ARG A 222 13.07 19.92 10.08
CA ARG A 222 14.36 19.91 9.36
C ARG A 222 14.46 18.80 8.31
N PRO A 223 15.08 19.07 7.16
CA PRO A 223 15.30 18.06 6.15
C PRO A 223 16.27 16.98 6.65
N ARG A 224 15.98 15.72 6.30
CA ARG A 224 16.82 14.55 6.63
C ARG A 224 17.35 13.94 5.34
N ARG A 225 18.68 13.77 5.25
CA ARG A 225 19.31 13.12 4.10
C ARG A 225 18.95 11.64 4.07
N ASN A 226 18.55 11.15 2.90
CA ASN A 226 18.23 9.74 2.65
C ASN A 226 18.37 9.41 1.15
N ASN A 227 18.19 8.13 0.80
CA ASN A 227 18.35 7.65 -0.59
C ASN A 227 17.28 8.19 -1.56
N TYR A 228 16.21 8.80 -1.08
CA TYR A 228 15.14 9.39 -1.89
C TYR A 228 15.39 10.86 -2.23
N CYS A 229 16.41 11.51 -1.66
CA CYS A 229 16.70 12.92 -1.91
C CYS A 229 16.90 13.24 -3.41
N GLY A 230 17.45 12.30 -4.19
CA GLY A 230 17.66 12.47 -5.63
C GLY A 230 16.37 12.66 -6.44
N ALA A 231 15.27 12.04 -5.99
CA ALA A 231 13.96 12.06 -6.65
C ALA A 231 12.88 12.83 -5.86
N CYS A 232 13.31 13.61 -4.85
CA CYS A 232 12.42 14.41 -4.01
C CYS A 232 11.90 15.62 -4.78
N ASP A 233 10.58 15.83 -4.78
CA ASP A 233 9.94 16.96 -5.48
C ASP A 233 10.33 18.33 -4.93
N PHE A 234 10.80 18.36 -3.68
CA PHE A 234 11.18 19.57 -2.96
C PHE A 234 12.70 19.78 -2.90
N LYS A 235 13.48 19.06 -3.72
CA LYS A 235 14.94 19.11 -3.68
C LYS A 235 15.48 20.52 -3.90
N ASN A 236 14.92 21.25 -4.88
CA ASN A 236 15.35 22.58 -5.28
C ASN A 236 15.01 23.70 -4.28
N GLU A 237 14.30 23.39 -3.20
CA GLU A 237 13.97 24.32 -2.11
C GLU A 237 14.46 23.78 -0.75
N CYS A 238 15.16 22.64 -0.76
CA CYS A 238 15.58 21.95 0.45
C CYS A 238 16.88 22.55 0.98
N GLY A 239 16.91 22.91 2.27
CA GLY A 239 18.09 23.49 2.92
C GLY A 239 19.34 22.60 2.94
N LEU A 240 19.25 21.30 2.62
CA LEU A 240 20.41 20.42 2.43
C LEU A 240 21.14 20.62 1.09
N PHE A 241 20.47 21.24 0.11
CA PHE A 241 20.99 21.41 -1.25
C PHE A 241 21.03 22.89 -1.67
N ASN A 242 20.28 23.75 -1.00
CA ASN A 242 20.25 25.20 -1.21
C ASN A 242 21.06 25.99 -0.18
N SER A 243 22.12 25.41 0.37
CA SER A 243 23.07 26.19 1.16
C SER A 243 23.91 27.01 0.17
N ALA A 244 23.62 28.32 0.11
CA ALA A 244 24.59 29.32 -0.33
C ALA A 244 25.79 29.32 0.62
#